data_AF-A0ABD7L480-F1
#
_entry.id   AF-A0ABD7L480-F1
#
_cell.length_a   1.000
_cell.length_b   1.000
_cell.length_c   1.000
_cell.angle_alpha   90.00
_cell.angle_beta   90.00
_cell.angle_gamma   90.00
#
_symmetry.space_group_name_H-M   'P 1'
#
loop_
_entity.id
_entity.type
_entity.pdbx_description
1 polymer ?
#
loop_
_entity_poly.entity_id
_entity_poly.type
_entity_poly.pdbx_seq_one_letter_code
_entity_poly.pdbx_strand_id
1 'polypeptide(L)'
;MSNIDKQAVQAVADLKAGYTLGHADVEIIQQMALDAVTLLDELEASEKRIAELEAREVVLPQRYSMLHRVDFDEPYHTEMVYKQHQVLEALHDAGVNVAAAAGKGE
;
A
#
# COMPACT_ATOMS: atom_id res chain seq x y z
N MET A 1 -3.92 -13.41 -22.29
CA MET A 1 -2.60 -13.07 -22.83
C MET A 1 -2.66 -11.62 -23.27
N SER A 2 -1.98 -10.76 -22.51
CA SER A 2 -1.79 -9.34 -22.79
C SER A 2 -1.07 -9.16 -24.14
N ASN A 3 -1.20 -7.99 -24.76
CA ASN A 3 -0.50 -7.69 -26.00
C ASN A 3 1.04 -7.65 -25.78
N ILE A 4 1.44 -7.40 -24.53
CA ILE A 4 2.83 -7.41 -24.05
C ILE A 4 3.40 -8.83 -24.11
N ASP A 5 2.67 -9.85 -23.65
CA ASP A 5 3.10 -11.26 -23.68
C ASP A 5 3.50 -11.69 -25.10
N LYS A 6 2.72 -11.28 -26.10
CA LYS A 6 2.95 -11.64 -27.52
C LYS A 6 4.18 -10.95 -28.09
N GLN A 7 4.41 -9.69 -27.73
CA GLN A 7 5.57 -8.93 -28.19
C GLN A 7 6.88 -9.43 -27.57
N ALA A 8 6.87 -9.81 -26.29
CA ALA A 8 8.04 -10.38 -25.63
C ALA A 8 8.44 -11.73 -26.25
N VAL A 9 7.47 -12.62 -26.51
CA VAL A 9 7.71 -13.91 -27.17
C VAL A 9 8.24 -13.74 -28.59
N GLN A 10 7.71 -12.76 -29.34
CA GLN A 10 8.16 -12.47 -30.70
C GLN A 10 9.58 -11.91 -30.74
N ALA A 11 9.94 -10.99 -29.83
CA ALA A 11 11.29 -10.44 -29.75
C ALA A 11 12.35 -11.51 -29.47
N VAL A 12 12.02 -12.52 -28.64
CA VAL A 12 12.89 -13.67 -28.36
C VAL A 12 13.04 -14.58 -29.59
N ALA A 13 11.95 -14.79 -30.34
CA ALA A 13 12.00 -15.54 -31.60
C ALA A 13 12.87 -14.84 -32.65
N ASP A 14 12.85 -13.51 -32.71
CA ASP A 14 13.65 -12.72 -33.64
C ASP A 14 15.14 -12.70 -33.24
N LEU A 15 15.46 -12.68 -31.94
CA LEU A 15 16.83 -12.84 -31.40
C LEU A 15 17.44 -14.21 -31.75
N LYS A 16 16.62 -15.27 -31.70
CA LYS A 16 17.01 -16.64 -32.09
C LYS A 16 17.41 -16.75 -33.57
N ALA A 17 16.87 -15.90 -34.45
CA ALA A 17 17.20 -15.91 -35.86
C ALA A 17 18.58 -15.31 -36.17
N GLY A 18 19.14 -14.48 -35.28
CA GLY A 18 20.42 -13.78 -35.48
C GLY A 18 21.65 -14.41 -34.82
N TYR A 19 21.47 -15.31 -33.84
CA TYR A 19 22.56 -15.95 -33.09
C TYR A 19 22.40 -17.47 -33.08
N THR A 20 23.52 -18.22 -33.16
CA THR A 20 23.53 -19.68 -32.97
C THR A 20 23.36 -20.02 -31.48
N LEU A 21 22.24 -19.63 -30.88
CA LEU A 21 21.90 -20.00 -29.52
C LEU A 21 21.52 -21.48 -29.45
N GLY A 22 22.02 -22.18 -28.45
CA GLY A 22 21.57 -23.54 -28.14
C GLY A 22 20.12 -23.53 -27.66
N HIS A 23 19.47 -24.71 -27.71
CA HIS A 23 18.10 -24.86 -27.22
C HIS A 23 17.94 -24.41 -25.75
N ALA A 24 18.94 -24.72 -24.92
CA ALA A 24 18.97 -24.33 -23.51
C ALA A 24 19.04 -22.80 -23.31
N ASP A 25 19.80 -22.09 -24.16
CA ASP A 25 19.91 -20.63 -24.07
C ASP A 25 18.56 -19.96 -24.39
N VAL A 26 17.81 -20.51 -25.35
CA VAL A 26 16.48 -20.01 -25.71
C VAL A 26 15.47 -20.26 -24.58
N GLU A 27 15.49 -21.43 -23.96
CA GLU A 27 14.61 -21.73 -22.82
C GLU A 27 14.88 -20.80 -21.63
N ILE A 28 16.17 -20.54 -21.32
CA ILE A 28 16.55 -19.60 -20.26
C ILE A 28 16.03 -18.19 -20.58
N ILE A 29 16.22 -17.70 -21.81
CA ILE A 29 15.75 -16.36 -22.21
C ILE A 29 14.21 -16.27 -22.17
N GLN A 30 13.51 -17.31 -22.61
CA GLN A 30 12.04 -17.35 -22.54
C GLN A 30 11.55 -17.31 -21.10
N GLN A 31 12.17 -18.09 -20.20
CA GLN A 31 11.81 -18.08 -18.80
C GLN A 31 12.10 -16.71 -18.16
N MET A 32 13.28 -16.13 -18.42
CA MET A 32 13.62 -14.79 -17.95
C MET A 32 12.65 -13.72 -18.44
N ALA A 33 12.18 -13.82 -19.69
CA ALA A 33 11.20 -12.89 -20.24
C ALA A 33 9.83 -13.04 -19.56
N LEU A 34 9.39 -14.27 -19.28
CA LEU A 34 8.15 -14.52 -18.53
C LEU A 34 8.24 -14.03 -17.08
N ASP A 35 9.36 -14.28 -16.42
CA ASP A 35 9.62 -13.80 -15.06
C ASP A 35 9.62 -12.26 -15.02
N ALA A 36 10.26 -11.61 -16.00
CA ALA A 36 10.26 -10.16 -16.10
C ALA A 36 8.85 -9.58 -16.30
N VAL A 37 8.03 -10.20 -17.14
CA VAL A 37 6.62 -9.78 -17.32
C VAL A 37 5.84 -9.94 -16.01
N THR A 38 6.02 -11.06 -15.31
CA THR A 38 5.34 -11.30 -14.02
C THR A 38 5.72 -10.24 -12.98
N LEU A 39 7.00 -9.89 -12.88
CA LEU A 39 7.47 -8.84 -11.96
C LEU A 39 6.95 -7.45 -12.32
N LEU A 40 6.77 -7.15 -13.61
CA LEU A 40 6.18 -5.88 -14.05
C LEU A 40 4.70 -5.80 -13.67
N ASP A 41 3.94 -6.88 -13.82
CA ASP A 41 2.54 -6.93 -13.41
C ASP A 41 2.39 -6.77 -11.88
N GLU A 42 3.26 -7.42 -11.09
CA GLU A 42 3.30 -7.26 -9.63
C GLU A 42 3.68 -5.84 -9.21
N LEU A 43 4.60 -5.20 -9.92
CA LEU A 43 4.99 -3.81 -9.68
C LEU A 43 3.83 -2.86 -9.96
N GLU A 44 3.16 -2.99 -11.10
CA GLU A 44 2.00 -2.15 -11.45
C GLU A 44 0.87 -2.32 -10.42
N ALA A 45 0.59 -3.56 -9.99
CA ALA A 45 -0.39 -3.84 -8.95
C ALA A 45 0.00 -3.19 -7.60
N SER A 46 1.28 -3.22 -7.25
CA SER A 46 1.80 -2.61 -6.03
C SER A 46 1.73 -1.08 -6.07
N GLU A 47 2.12 -0.46 -7.18
CA GLU A 47 2.02 1.00 -7.39
C GLU A 47 0.56 1.47 -7.29
N LYS A 48 -0.37 0.73 -7.89
CA LYS A 48 -1.80 1.02 -7.79
C LYS A 48 -2.29 0.93 -6.34
N ARG A 49 -1.85 -0.09 -5.58
CA ARG A 49 -2.21 -0.24 -4.17
C ARG A 49 -1.63 0.87 -3.31
N ILE A 50 -0.41 1.32 -3.59
CA ILE A 50 0.22 2.46 -2.92
C ILE A 50 -0.59 3.72 -3.19
N ALA A 51 -0.90 4.02 -4.46
CA ALA A 51 -1.69 5.20 -4.81
C ALA A 51 -3.08 5.21 -4.16
N GLU A 52 -3.75 4.05 -4.06
CA GLU A 52 -5.02 3.90 -3.34
C GLU A 52 -4.87 4.23 -1.84
N LEU A 53 -3.81 3.74 -1.20
CA LEU A 53 -3.54 3.99 0.23
C LEU A 53 -3.12 5.44 0.49
N GLU A 54 -2.32 6.05 -0.40
CA GLU A 54 -1.88 7.45 -0.29
C GLU A 54 -3.05 8.43 -0.50
N ALA A 55 -4.01 8.10 -1.35
CA ALA A 55 -5.22 8.90 -1.56
C ALA A 55 -6.25 8.76 -0.42
N ARG A 56 -6.07 7.78 0.49
CA ARG A 56 -7.03 7.51 1.56
C ARG A 56 -6.85 8.50 2.71
N GLU A 57 -7.91 9.22 3.04
CA GLU A 57 -7.95 10.13 4.19
C GLU A 57 -8.69 9.52 5.39
N VAL A 58 -8.22 9.84 6.60
CA VAL A 58 -8.91 9.50 7.84
C VAL A 58 -9.86 10.63 8.21
N VAL A 59 -11.16 10.37 8.18
CA VAL A 59 -12.17 11.33 8.65
C VAL A 59 -12.29 11.25 10.16
N LEU A 60 -11.86 12.31 10.86
CA LEU A 60 -11.95 12.37 12.30
C LEU A 60 -13.40 12.65 12.76
N PRO A 61 -13.82 12.08 13.90
CA PRO A 61 -15.15 12.30 14.46
C PRO A 61 -15.34 13.76 14.91
N GLN A 62 -16.57 14.18 15.19
CA GLN A 62 -16.81 15.53 15.70
C GLN A 62 -16.14 15.75 17.06
N ARG A 63 -15.45 16.89 17.21
CA ARG A 63 -14.93 17.31 18.52
C ARG A 63 -16.07 17.68 19.45
N TYR A 64 -15.92 17.34 20.74
CA TYR A 64 -16.85 17.75 21.80
C TYR A 64 -16.13 18.60 22.82
N SER A 65 -16.90 19.43 23.52
CA SER A 65 -16.35 20.28 24.58
C SER A 65 -16.13 19.50 25.87
N MET A 66 -14.94 19.68 26.47
CA MET A 66 -14.57 19.12 27.78
C MET A 66 -15.40 19.71 28.94
N LEU A 67 -16.13 20.79 28.70
CA LEU A 67 -17.06 21.46 29.62
C LEU A 67 -17.99 20.51 30.38
N HIS A 68 -18.35 19.38 29.76
CA HIS A 68 -19.35 18.45 30.29
C HIS A 68 -18.73 17.18 30.92
N ARG A 69 -17.41 17.11 31.11
CA ARG A 69 -16.77 15.98 31.79
C ARG A 69 -16.71 16.24 33.28
N VAL A 70 -17.39 15.37 34.04
CA VAL A 70 -17.57 15.48 35.49
C VAL A 70 -16.25 15.29 36.27
N ASP A 71 -15.25 14.66 35.65
CA ASP A 71 -14.00 14.25 36.31
C ASP A 71 -12.79 15.13 35.97
N PHE A 72 -12.98 16.26 35.24
CA PHE A 72 -11.89 17.11 34.76
C PHE A 72 -11.87 18.47 35.46
N ASP A 73 -10.66 18.95 35.76
CA ASP A 73 -10.42 20.21 36.47
C ASP A 73 -10.77 21.44 35.60
N GLU A 74 -11.11 22.55 36.26
CA GLU A 74 -11.63 23.80 35.66
C GLU A 74 -10.80 24.43 34.50
N PRO A 75 -9.46 24.25 34.39
CA PRO A 75 -8.67 24.82 33.28
C PRO A 75 -8.99 24.25 31.89
N TYR A 76 -9.54 23.03 31.80
CA TYR A 76 -9.77 22.31 30.53
C TYR A 76 -11.18 22.48 29.98
N HIS A 77 -12.03 23.22 30.66
CA HIS A 77 -13.47 23.32 30.42
C HIS A 77 -13.79 23.87 29.00
N THR A 78 -12.90 24.65 28.39
CA THR A 78 -13.08 25.21 27.03
C THR A 78 -12.43 24.39 25.91
N GLU A 79 -11.68 23.33 26.23
CA GLU A 79 -11.00 22.55 25.20
C GLU A 79 -11.98 21.68 24.40
N MET A 80 -11.84 21.74 23.07
CA MET A 80 -12.53 20.84 22.15
C MET A 80 -11.67 19.59 21.96
N VAL A 81 -12.19 18.39 22.21
CA VAL A 81 -11.41 17.15 22.12
C VAL A 81 -12.15 16.08 21.33
N TYR A 82 -11.42 15.06 20.89
CA TYR A 82 -12.02 13.86 20.30
C TYR A 82 -12.24 12.77 21.34
N LYS A 83 -13.28 11.95 21.17
CA LYS A 83 -13.45 10.76 22.00
C LYS A 83 -12.45 9.72 21.52
N GLN A 84 -11.61 9.22 22.43
CA GLN A 84 -10.56 8.26 22.08
C GLN A 84 -11.09 7.05 21.30
N HIS A 85 -12.17 6.42 21.76
CA HIS A 85 -12.74 5.24 21.07
C HIS A 85 -13.19 5.55 19.64
N GLN A 86 -13.76 6.73 19.39
CA GLN A 86 -14.22 7.13 18.04
C GLN A 86 -13.04 7.44 17.10
N VAL A 87 -11.93 7.96 17.63
CA VAL A 87 -10.71 8.15 16.85
C VAL A 87 -10.09 6.80 16.50
N LEU A 88 -10.02 5.88 17.47
CA LEU A 88 -9.50 4.53 17.22
C LEU A 88 -10.37 3.78 16.22
N GLU A 89 -11.69 3.93 16.28
CA GLU A 89 -12.64 3.39 15.30
C GLU A 89 -12.41 3.97 13.91
N ALA A 90 -12.31 5.30 13.78
CA ALA A 90 -12.04 5.95 12.50
C ALA A 90 -10.69 5.53 11.88
N LEU A 91 -9.66 5.34 12.72
CA LEU A 91 -8.36 4.83 12.28
C LEU A 91 -8.43 3.37 11.83
N HIS A 92 -9.12 2.52 12.59
CA HIS A 92 -9.34 1.13 12.23
C HIS A 92 -10.12 0.99 10.93
N ASP A 93 -11.20 1.76 10.76
CA ASP A 93 -11.99 1.78 9.53
C ASP A 93 -11.14 2.23 8.35
N ALA A 94 -10.20 3.16 8.56
CA ALA A 94 -9.20 3.58 7.58
C ALA A 94 -8.08 2.53 7.35
N GLY A 95 -8.08 1.40 8.06
CA GLY A 95 -7.05 0.36 7.98
C GLY A 95 -5.71 0.76 8.62
N VAL A 96 -5.73 1.75 9.52
CA VAL A 96 -4.54 2.27 10.21
C VAL A 96 -4.40 1.60 11.56
N ASN A 97 -3.28 0.89 11.77
CA ASN A 97 -2.97 0.27 13.05
C ASN A 97 -2.39 1.29 14.04
N VAL A 98 -2.87 1.28 15.28
CA VAL A 98 -2.37 2.14 16.36
C VAL A 98 -1.56 1.29 17.34
N ALA A 99 -0.27 1.56 17.45
CA ALA A 99 0.56 0.97 18.50
C ALA A 99 0.46 1.83 19.77
N ALA A 100 0.26 1.20 20.92
CA ALA A 100 0.49 1.88 22.18
C ALA A 100 1.98 2.22 22.24
N ALA A 101 2.33 3.51 22.25
CA ALA A 101 3.69 3.91 22.60
C ALA A 101 3.99 3.28 23.96
N ALA A 102 4.95 2.36 24.02
CA ALA A 102 5.50 1.91 25.28
C ALA A 102 5.99 3.16 26.00
N GLY A 103 5.24 3.63 27.00
CA GLY A 103 5.59 4.80 27.76
C GLY A 103 7.01 4.61 28.28
N LYS A 104 7.94 5.45 27.84
CA LYS A 104 9.09 5.77 28.68
C LYS A 104 8.50 6.56 29.84
N GLY A 105 8.17 5.86 30.91
CA GLY A 105 7.93 6.50 32.20
C GLY A 105 9.22 7.17 32.63
N GLU A 106 9.17 8.49 32.80
CA GLU A 106 10.06 9.21 33.71
C GLU A 106 9.59 9.02 35.16
#